data_AF-A0AAW9W8P7-F1
#
_entry.id   AF-A0AAW9W8P7-F1
#
_cell.length_a   1.000
_cell.length_b   1.000
_cell.length_c   1.000
_cell.angle_alpha   90.00
_cell.angle_beta   90.00
_cell.angle_gamma   90.00
#
_symmetry.space_group_name_H-M   'P 1'
#
loop_
_entity.id
_entity.type
_entity.pdbx_description
1 polymer ?
#
loop_
_entity_poly.entity_id
_entity_poly.type
_entity_poly.pdbx_seq_one_letter_code
_entity_poly.pdbx_strand_id
1 'polypeptide(L)' 'MKSKLGITLRKVRKGKQISLCSVADEHLSKSQISRFERGESEISCIRLINILDKLHITLDEFLILHDEDYTKTESFANLI' A
#
# COMPACT_ATOMS: atom_id res chain seq x y z
N MET A 1 -12.06 0.00 12.06
CA MET A 1 -11.48 -1.27 11.57
C MET A 1 -10.02 -0.99 11.24
N LYS A 2 -9.04 -1.73 11.78
CA LYS A 2 -7.63 -1.51 11.39
C LYS A 2 -7.42 -2.07 10.00
N SER A 3 -6.97 -1.24 9.06
CA SER A 3 -6.68 -1.68 7.70
C SER A 3 -5.46 -2.60 7.68
N LYS A 4 -5.49 -3.67 6.87
CA LYS A 4 -4.33 -4.55 6.66
C LYS A 4 -3.40 -4.06 5.54
N LEU A 5 -3.69 -2.90 4.92
CA LEU A 5 -2.95 -2.38 3.75
C LEU A 5 -1.46 -2.21 4.07
N GLY A 6 -1.11 -1.73 5.27
CA GLY A 6 0.29 -1.60 5.69
C GLY A 6 1.05 -2.94 5.70
N ILE A 7 0.39 -4.04 6.08
CA ILE A 7 0.99 -5.38 6.09
C ILE A 7 1.25 -5.85 4.65
N THR A 8 0.30 -5.62 3.74
CA THR A 8 0.48 -5.92 2.30
C THR A 8 1.61 -5.08 1.72
N LEU A 9 1.67 -3.79 2.04
CA LEU A 9 2.73 -2.90 1.59
C LEU A 9 4.11 -3.39 2.03
N ARG A 10 4.22 -3.84 3.28
CA ARG A 10 5.45 -4.44 3.81
C ARG A 10 5.88 -5.66 3.00
N LYS A 11 4.94 -6.54 2.64
CA LYS A 11 5.22 -7.72 1.81
C LYS A 11 5.74 -7.31 0.44
N VAL A 12 5.07 -6.37 -0.23
CA VAL A 12 5.48 -5.86 -1.56
C VAL A 12 6.87 -5.25 -1.49
N ARG A 13 7.12 -4.32 -0.56
CA ARG A 13 8.43 -3.66 -0.43
C ARG A 13 9.56 -4.66 -0.15
N LYS A 14 9.34 -5.59 0.78
CA LYS A 14 10.32 -6.65 1.10
C LYS A 14 10.56 -7.58 -0.08
N GLY A 15 9.50 -7.97 -0.81
CA GLY A 15 9.60 -8.80 -2.01
C GLY A 15 10.43 -8.15 -3.13
N LYS A 16 10.28 -6.83 -3.30
CA LYS A 16 11.10 -6.03 -4.22
C LYS A 16 12.50 -5.68 -3.68
N GLN A 17 12.84 -6.11 -2.46
CA GLN A 17 14.11 -5.81 -1.79
C GLN A 17 14.40 -4.31 -1.62
N ILE A 18 13.37 -3.47 -1.57
CA ILE A 18 13.51 -2.02 -1.43
C ILE A 18 13.62 -1.65 0.06
N SER A 19 14.57 -0.80 0.42
CA SER A 19 14.74 -0.35 1.80
C SER A 19 13.69 0.70 2.19
N LEU A 20 13.37 0.83 3.47
CA LEU A 20 12.54 1.95 3.95
C LEU A 20 13.17 3.32 3.62
N CYS A 21 14.50 3.37 3.57
CA CYS A 21 15.22 4.60 3.25
C CYS A 21 14.96 5.06 1.81
N SER A 22 14.83 4.12 0.89
CA SER A 22 14.58 4.39 -0.54
C SER A 22 13.14 4.87 -0.79
N VAL A 23 12.20 4.52 0.11
CA VAL A 23 10.79 4.92 0.00
C VAL A 23 10.52 6.25 0.72
N ALA A 24 11.24 6.53 1.79
CA ALA A 24 11.05 7.75 2.58
C ALA A 24 11.41 9.03 1.80
N ASP A 25 10.74 10.13 2.13
CA ASP A 25 10.95 11.47 1.55
C ASP A 25 10.52 12.57 2.55
N GLU A 26 10.47 13.83 2.10
CA GLU A 26 9.95 14.97 2.88
C GLU A 26 8.48 14.83 3.31
N HIS A 27 7.77 13.90 2.70
CA HIS A 27 6.35 13.69 2.85
C HIS A 27 6.03 12.60 3.87
N LEU A 28 6.83 11.54 3.90
CA LEU A 28 6.66 10.41 4.79
C LEU A 28 8.01 9.87 5.25
N SER A 29 8.29 10.05 6.54
CA SER A 29 9.54 9.60 7.15
C SER A 29 9.61 8.07 7.25
N LYS A 30 10.84 7.54 7.37
CA LYS A 30 11.10 6.10 7.57
C LYS A 30 10.31 5.53 8.76
N SER A 31 10.18 6.28 9.86
CA SER A 31 9.46 5.82 11.05
C SER A 31 7.96 5.75 10.83
N GLN A 32 7.38 6.70 10.09
CA GLN A 32 5.96 6.68 9.70
C GLN A 32 5.65 5.49 8.79
N ILE A 33 6.46 5.25 7.74
CA ILE A 33 6.30 4.08 6.86
C ILE A 33 6.40 2.79 7.69
N SER A 34 7.39 2.72 8.59
CA SER A 34 7.64 1.55 9.43
C SER A 34 6.46 1.24 10.37
N ARG A 35 5.85 2.26 10.99
CA ARG A 35 4.65 2.11 11.82
C ARG A 35 3.43 1.70 10.99
N PHE A 36 3.25 2.30 9.81
CA PHE A 36 2.19 1.90 8.89
C PHE A 36 2.32 0.43 8.47
N GLU A 37 3.52 0.01 8.08
CA GLU A 37 3.82 -1.38 7.71
C GLU A 37 3.57 -2.41 8.83
N ARG A 38 3.57 -1.97 10.09
CA ARG A 38 3.26 -2.79 11.27
C ARG A 38 1.81 -2.67 11.73
N GLY A 39 0.97 -1.86 11.08
CA GLY A 39 -0.41 -1.59 11.51
C GLY A 39 -0.51 -0.78 12.80
N GLU A 40 0.55 -0.03 13.13
CA GLU A 40 0.64 0.84 14.32
C GLU A 40 0.14 2.26 14.06
N SER A 41 0.07 2.68 12.79
CA SER A 41 -0.47 3.96 12.37
C SER A 41 -1.16 3.83 11.02
N GLU A 42 -2.12 4.69 10.73
CA GLU A 42 -2.68 4.86 9.39
C GLU A 42 -1.90 5.94 8.61
N ILE A 43 -2.04 5.94 7.29
CA ILE A 43 -1.57 7.02 6.41
C ILE A 43 -2.71 7.45 5.49
N SER A 44 -2.65 8.66 4.94
CA SER A 44 -3.62 9.11 3.94
C SER A 44 -3.44 8.39 2.60
N CYS A 45 -4.49 8.35 1.78
CA CYS A 45 -4.45 7.73 0.45
C CYS A 45 -3.36 8.32 -0.45
N ILE A 46 -3.15 9.64 -0.41
CA ILE A 46 -2.10 10.29 -1.20
C ILE A 46 -0.70 9.80 -0.82
N ARG A 47 -0.46 9.51 0.47
CA ARG A 47 0.81 8.96 0.95
C ARG A 47 0.98 7.51 0.52
N LEU A 48 -0.10 6.72 0.51
CA LEU A 48 -0.06 5.37 -0.03
C LEU A 48 0.31 5.39 -1.51
N ILE A 49 -0.38 6.19 -2.34
CA ILE A 49 -0.09 6.31 -3.79
C ILE A 49 1.37 6.70 -4.03
N ASN A 50 1.90 7.68 -3.29
CA ASN A 50 3.30 8.07 -3.39
C ASN A 50 4.27 6.92 -3.07
N ILE A 51 3.96 6.09 -2.08
CA ILE A 51 4.78 4.90 -1.80
C ILE A 51 4.68 3.88 -2.95
N LEU A 52 3.47 3.62 -3.47
CA LEU A 52 3.27 2.65 -4.55
C LEU A 52 4.06 3.04 -5.80
N ASP A 53 4.08 4.33 -6.15
CA ASP A 53 4.87 4.87 -7.25
C ASP A 53 6.37 4.56 -7.09
N LYS A 54 6.93 4.79 -5.89
CA LYS A 54 8.33 4.46 -5.57
C LYS A 54 8.63 2.97 -5.52
N LEU A 55 7.62 2.14 -5.31
CA LEU A 55 7.73 0.69 -5.39
C LEU A 55 7.50 0.17 -6.82
N HIS A 56 7.18 1.04 -7.77
CA HIS A 56 6.79 0.70 -9.13
C HIS A 56 5.72 -0.39 -9.14
N ILE A 57 4.61 -0.13 -8.44
CA ILE A 57 3.43 -0.97 -8.42
C ILE A 57 2.20 -0.08 -8.58
N THR A 58 1.25 -0.51 -9.39
CA THR A 58 -0.03 0.19 -9.55
C THR A 58 -0.94 -0.02 -8.34
N LEU A 59 -1.95 0.82 -8.17
CA LEU A 59 -2.96 0.62 -7.13
C LEU A 59 -3.72 -0.70 -7.33
N ASP A 60 -4.08 -1.02 -8.58
CA ASP A 60 -4.83 -2.24 -8.90
C ASP A 60 -4.03 -3.50 -8.55
N GLU A 61 -2.76 -3.59 -8.95
CA GLU A 61 -1.89 -4.70 -8.55
C GLU A 61 -1.76 -4.80 -7.03
N PHE A 62 -1.64 -3.65 -6.35
CA PHE A 62 -1.57 -3.62 -4.90
C PHE A 62 -2.85 -4.15 -4.23
N LEU A 63 -4.03 -3.81 -4.77
CA LEU A 63 -5.33 -4.26 -4.26
C LEU A 63 -5.54 -5.76 -4.53
N ILE A 64 -5.15 -6.26 -5.70
CA ILE A 64 -5.14 -7.70 -6.02
C ILE A 64 -4.26 -8.47 -5.01
N LEU A 65 -3.09 -7.92 -4.64
CA LEU A 65 -2.21 -8.53 -3.64
C LEU A 65 -2.72 -8.38 -2.20
N HIS A 66 -3.64 -7.43 -1.96
CA HIS A 66 -4.20 -7.18 -0.64
C HIS A 66 -5.33 -8.14 -0.32
N ASP A 67 -6.16 -8.45 -1.31
CA ASP A 67 -7.37 -9.24 -1.16
C ASP A 67 -7.51 -10.22 -2.33
N GLU A 68 -7.49 -11.51 -2.02
CA GLU A 68 -7.64 -12.58 -3.02
C GLU A 68 -9.01 -12.52 -3.71
N ASP A 69 -10.02 -11.96 -3.04
CA ASP A 69 -11.37 -11.77 -3.57
C ASP A 69 -11.52 -10.48 -4.42
N TYR A 70 -10.50 -9.61 -4.52
CA TYR A 70 -10.55 -8.39 -5.36
C TYR A 70 -10.78 -8.72 -6.85
N THR A 71 -10.48 -9.95 -7.27
CA THR A 71 -10.77 -10.46 -8.61
C THR A 71 -12.27 -10.52 -8.95
N LYS A 72 -13.16 -10.41 -7.96
CA LYS A 72 -14.60 -10.19 -8.17
C LYS A 72 -14.87 -8.72 -8.42
N THR A 73 -14.37 -8.19 -9.54
CA THR A 73 -14.77 -6.86 -10.01
C THR A 73 -16.23 -6.92 -10.43
N GLU A 74 -17.14 -6.56 -9.54
CA GLU A 74 -18.48 -6.16 -9.96
C GLU A 74 -18.33 -4.95 -10.88
N SER A 75 -18.97 -5.02 -12.05
CA SER A 75 -18.97 -3.89 -12.98
C SER A 75 -19.60 -2.69 -12.29
N PHE A 76 -18.97 -1.53 -12.43
CA PHE A 76 -19.56 -0.28 -11.95
C PHE A 76 -20.93 -0.01 -12.58
N ALA A 77 -21.22 -0.62 -13.74
CA ALA A 77 -22.53 -0.60 -14.37
C ALA A 77 -23.64 -1.24 -13.53
N ASN A 78 -23.32 -2.06 -12.53
CA ASN A 78 -24.29 -2.68 -11.62
C ASN A 78 -24.73 -1.74 -10.49
N LEU A 79 -24.07 -0.57 -10.34
CA LEU A 79 -24.36 0.44 -9.31
C LEU A 79 -25.29 1.56 -9.82
N ILE A 80 -25.67 1.53 -11.10
CA ILE A 80 -26.51 2.54 -11.77
C ILE A 80 -27.80 1.91 -12.31
#